data_AF-A0A1B6QF85-F1
#
_entry.id   AF-A0A1B6QF85-F1
#
_cell.length_a   1.000
_cell.length_b   1.000
_cell.length_c   1.000
_cell.angle_alpha   90.00
_cell.angle_beta   90.00
_cell.angle_gamma   90.00
#
_symmetry.space_group_name_H-M   'P 1'
#
loop_
_entity.id
_entity.type
_entity.pdbx_description
1 polymer ?
#
loop_
_entity_poly.entity_id
_entity_poly.type
_entity_poly.pdbx_seq_one_letter_code
_entity_poly.pdbx_strand_id
1 'polypeptide(L)'
;MSAASALRPTELFPLPSGLSLSPRLKLLLTFFRADLTVRPLDEWQLKSALLAFLRDPPLSLPLLPDSDLSVSRLPDLQKRRREEPVASGVLHVRDLTFLRPRKGDGEAEEMTREQEEEKYFEWRNTLVQKLEGIELNLEGVKFRMTVEIPSSDDFRTMKKSWEDFYSSELLNSRNPVRKIAKRPDTIIVRGVPSRWFAETRVSSKPSTLVTHTIFSALGKIGNLKIANDDEIEAKGDGASKELISGLNCKVWVQFENYDDFHDAMKALCGRSLEKDLG
;
A
#
# COMPACT_ATOMS: atom_id res chain seq x y z
N MET A 1 -8.83 -6.13 23.76
CA MET A 1 -7.85 -5.47 22.86
C MET A 1 -7.49 -6.48 21.78
N SER A 2 -7.63 -6.10 20.51
CA SER A 2 -7.31 -6.98 19.37
C SER A 2 -5.81 -7.15 19.22
N ALA A 3 -5.34 -8.30 18.72
CA ALA A 3 -3.92 -8.52 18.42
C ALA A 3 -3.36 -7.51 17.39
N ALA A 4 -4.24 -7.00 16.51
CA ALA A 4 -3.93 -5.95 15.56
C ALA A 4 -3.55 -4.61 16.23
N SER A 5 -4.07 -4.35 17.43
CA SER A 5 -3.88 -3.07 18.11
C SER A 5 -2.44 -2.88 18.59
N ALA A 6 -1.70 -3.96 18.86
CA ALA A 6 -0.33 -3.94 19.39
C ALA A 6 0.76 -3.99 18.31
N LEU A 7 0.37 -4.07 17.03
CA LEU A 7 1.28 -4.34 15.92
C LEU A 7 2.25 -3.17 15.66
N ARG A 8 3.54 -3.48 15.54
CA ARG A 8 4.60 -2.53 15.17
C ARG A 8 4.67 -2.35 13.63
N PRO A 9 5.10 -1.19 13.10
CA PRO A 9 5.12 -0.94 11.65
C PRO A 9 5.95 -1.93 10.84
N THR A 10 7.04 -2.42 11.41
CA THR A 10 8.00 -3.29 10.72
C THR A 10 7.82 -4.77 11.04
N GLU A 11 6.91 -5.13 11.94
CA GLU A 11 6.66 -6.52 12.37
C GLU A 11 5.77 -7.25 11.36
N LEU A 12 5.79 -8.58 11.27
CA LEU A 12 4.85 -9.35 10.45
C LEU A 12 3.63 -9.74 11.28
N PHE A 13 2.42 -9.70 10.70
CA PHE A 13 1.22 -10.14 11.40
C PHE A 13 0.72 -11.48 10.84
N PRO A 14 0.85 -12.59 11.58
CA PRO A 14 0.34 -13.88 11.11
C PRO A 14 -1.19 -13.89 11.13
N LEU A 15 -1.78 -14.37 10.05
CA LEU A 15 -3.21 -14.59 9.91
C LEU A 15 -3.51 -16.10 9.86
N PRO A 16 -4.74 -16.52 10.20
CA PRO A 16 -5.17 -17.90 10.00
C PRO A 16 -5.02 -18.36 8.53
N SER A 17 -5.01 -19.68 8.33
CA SER A 17 -4.97 -20.31 6.99
C SER A 17 -3.67 -20.09 6.20
N GLY A 18 -2.54 -19.87 6.90
CA GLY A 18 -1.22 -19.68 6.28
C GLY A 18 -1.09 -18.35 5.53
N LEU A 19 -1.86 -17.35 5.94
CA LEU A 19 -1.76 -15.99 5.44
C LEU A 19 -0.95 -15.14 6.41
N SER A 20 -0.35 -14.08 5.92
CA SER A 20 0.35 -13.09 6.74
C SER A 20 0.21 -11.70 6.15
N LEU A 21 0.24 -10.68 7.01
CA LEU A 21 0.40 -9.29 6.58
C LEU A 21 1.87 -8.91 6.74
N SER A 22 2.58 -8.90 5.62
CA SER A 22 3.98 -8.50 5.54
C SER A 22 4.07 -6.97 5.38
N PRO A 23 4.87 -6.28 6.21
CA PRO A 23 5.01 -4.84 6.14
C PRO A 23 5.74 -4.43 4.85
N ARG A 24 5.31 -3.32 4.26
CA ARG A 24 5.92 -2.73 3.07
C ARG A 24 5.71 -1.23 3.02
N LEU A 25 6.57 -0.53 2.30
CA LEU A 25 6.31 0.83 1.84
C LEU A 25 6.12 0.80 0.33
N LYS A 26 4.95 1.24 -0.14
CA LYS A 26 4.71 1.49 -1.56
C LYS A 26 4.91 2.97 -1.86
N LEU A 27 5.64 3.25 -2.93
CA LEU A 27 5.84 4.58 -3.48
C LEU A 27 5.34 4.60 -4.93
N LEU A 28 4.54 5.61 -5.26
CA LEU A 28 4.12 5.91 -6.61
C LEU A 28 5.14 6.87 -7.21
N LEU A 29 5.69 6.49 -8.36
CA LEU A 29 6.69 7.26 -9.08
C LEU A 29 6.06 7.82 -10.35
N THR A 30 6.27 9.10 -10.60
CA THR A 30 5.80 9.77 -11.81
C THR A 30 6.97 10.44 -12.49
N PHE A 31 7.15 10.15 -13.79
CA PHE A 31 8.29 10.64 -14.55
C PHE A 31 7.87 11.69 -15.57
N PHE A 32 8.60 12.79 -15.60
CA PHE A 32 8.43 13.93 -16.50
C PHE A 32 9.68 14.09 -17.36
N ARG A 33 9.53 14.62 -18.58
CA ARG A 33 10.69 15.00 -19.39
C ARG A 33 11.25 16.33 -18.89
N ALA A 34 12.55 16.36 -18.60
CA ALA A 34 13.25 17.61 -18.29
C ALA A 34 13.77 18.30 -19.57
N ASP A 35 14.17 17.51 -20.57
CA ASP A 35 14.72 18.01 -21.84
C ASP A 35 13.67 18.16 -22.96
N LEU A 36 14.06 18.85 -24.03
CA LEU A 36 13.25 19.07 -25.24
C LEU A 36 13.24 17.87 -26.21
N THR A 37 13.92 16.77 -25.86
CA THR A 37 14.07 15.62 -26.76
C THR A 37 12.80 14.76 -26.78
N VAL A 38 12.37 14.36 -27.97
CA VAL A 38 11.15 13.55 -28.18
C VAL A 38 11.48 12.06 -28.32
N ARG A 39 12.65 11.62 -27.85
CA ARG A 39 13.08 10.22 -27.98
C ARG A 39 12.08 9.30 -27.27
N PRO A 40 11.77 8.13 -27.85
CA PRO A 40 10.92 7.16 -27.20
C PRO A 40 11.55 6.75 -25.88
N LEU A 41 10.71 6.60 -24.84
CA LEU A 41 11.16 6.13 -23.54
C LEU A 41 11.35 4.61 -23.60
N ASP A 42 12.54 4.14 -23.25
CA ASP A 42 12.80 2.73 -22.99
C ASP A 42 12.51 2.42 -21.51
N GLU A 43 11.48 1.62 -21.26
CA GLU A 43 11.05 1.21 -19.92
C GLU A 43 12.12 0.40 -19.18
N TRP A 44 12.83 -0.47 -19.90
CA TRP A 44 13.86 -1.32 -19.31
C TRP A 44 15.08 -0.51 -18.92
N GLN A 45 15.50 0.45 -19.76
CA GLN A 45 16.60 1.35 -19.42
C GLN A 45 16.26 2.25 -18.23
N LEU A 46 15.05 2.84 -18.20
CA LEU A 46 14.60 3.66 -17.08
C LEU A 46 14.54 2.85 -15.78
N LYS A 47 13.99 1.64 -15.84
CA LYS A 47 13.96 0.72 -14.70
C LYS A 47 15.37 0.39 -14.22
N SER A 48 16.29 0.07 -15.13
CA SER A 48 17.66 -0.33 -14.79
C SER A 48 18.45 0.82 -14.15
N ALA A 49 18.35 2.03 -14.71
CA ALA A 49 19.00 3.21 -14.15
C ALA A 49 18.44 3.58 -12.76
N LEU A 50 17.12 3.47 -12.58
CA LEU A 50 16.51 3.70 -11.28
C LEU A 50 16.94 2.63 -10.26
N LEU A 51 17.02 1.35 -10.64
CA LEU A 51 17.53 0.30 -9.75
C LEU A 51 18.98 0.55 -9.34
N ALA A 52 19.84 0.97 -10.27
CA ALA A 52 21.22 1.33 -9.96
C ALA A 52 21.26 2.47 -8.93
N PHE A 53 20.49 3.53 -9.17
CA PHE A 53 20.40 4.67 -8.26
C PHE A 53 19.86 4.30 -6.86
N LEU A 54 18.85 3.42 -6.78
CA LEU A 54 18.28 2.97 -5.50
C LEU A 54 19.24 2.08 -4.71
N ARG A 55 20.08 1.31 -5.39
CA ARG A 55 21.08 0.42 -4.77
C ARG A 55 22.32 1.19 -4.32
N ASP A 56 22.70 2.22 -5.07
CA ASP A 56 23.89 3.03 -4.78
C ASP A 56 23.66 4.05 -3.65
N PRO A 57 24.73 4.51 -2.97
CA PRO A 57 24.64 5.62 -2.02
C PRO A 57 24.09 6.87 -2.74
N PRO A 58 23.16 7.64 -2.13
CA PRO A 58 22.92 7.79 -0.69
C PRO A 58 21.69 7.05 -0.14
N LEU A 59 21.06 6.17 -0.93
CA LEU A 59 19.83 5.47 -0.56
C LEU A 59 20.09 4.08 0.01
N SER A 60 21.09 3.37 -0.53
CA SER A 60 21.55 2.08 -0.02
C SER A 60 20.38 1.14 0.31
N LEU A 61 19.52 0.85 -0.68
CA LEU A 61 18.49 -0.20 -0.60
C LEU A 61 19.01 -1.50 -1.29
N PRO A 62 20.06 -2.16 -0.78
CA PRO A 62 20.79 -3.21 -1.49
C PRO A 62 19.96 -4.47 -1.74
N LEU A 63 18.91 -4.70 -0.95
CA LEU A 63 18.08 -5.90 -1.01
C LEU A 63 16.85 -5.74 -1.92
N LEU A 64 16.75 -4.67 -2.71
CA LEU A 64 15.61 -4.42 -3.60
C LEU A 64 15.63 -5.39 -4.80
N PRO A 65 14.68 -6.36 -4.90
CA PRO A 65 14.53 -7.22 -6.06
C PRO A 65 13.99 -6.44 -7.26
N ASP A 66 14.36 -6.87 -8.47
CA ASP A 66 13.87 -6.23 -9.70
C ASP A 66 12.34 -6.30 -9.84
N SER A 67 11.69 -7.28 -9.20
CA SER A 67 10.22 -7.44 -9.20
C SER A 67 9.50 -6.38 -8.36
N ASP A 68 10.18 -5.74 -7.42
CA ASP A 68 9.59 -4.74 -6.53
C ASP A 68 9.55 -3.34 -7.15
N LEU A 69 10.19 -3.16 -8.31
CA LEU A 69 10.07 -1.98 -9.15
C LEU A 69 9.37 -2.32 -10.48
N SER A 70 8.22 -1.71 -10.70
CA SER A 70 7.54 -1.69 -12.00
C SER A 70 7.57 -0.29 -12.57
N VAL A 71 7.91 -0.16 -13.85
CA VAL A 71 7.85 1.10 -14.60
C VAL A 71 7.12 0.82 -15.89
N SER A 72 6.16 1.67 -16.25
CA SER A 72 5.39 1.59 -17.48
C SER A 72 5.27 2.95 -18.13
N ARG A 73 5.43 3.00 -19.45
CA ARG A 73 5.18 4.20 -20.23
C ARG A 73 3.68 4.51 -20.24
N LEU A 74 3.35 5.78 -20.24
CA LEU A 74 1.96 6.20 -20.36
C LEU A 74 1.53 6.21 -21.84
N PRO A 75 0.25 5.90 -22.13
CA PRO A 75 -0.26 5.91 -23.49
C PRO A 75 -0.30 7.33 -24.08
N ASP A 76 -0.35 7.42 -25.41
CA ASP A 76 -0.51 8.66 -26.18
C ASP A 76 0.59 9.72 -25.97
N LEU A 77 1.87 9.32 -25.81
CA LEU A 77 3.01 10.24 -25.60
C LEU A 77 3.10 11.41 -26.61
N GLN A 78 2.60 11.23 -27.84
CA GLN A 78 2.63 12.28 -28.88
C GLN A 78 1.59 13.40 -28.69
N LYS A 79 0.55 13.16 -27.90
CA LYS A 79 -0.51 14.15 -27.59
C LYS A 79 -0.24 14.88 -26.27
N ARG A 80 0.75 14.42 -25.51
CA ARG A 80 1.04 14.93 -24.17
C ARG A 80 1.84 16.22 -24.21
N ARG A 81 1.47 17.16 -23.33
CA ARG A 81 2.23 18.42 -23.12
C ARG A 81 3.53 18.14 -22.36
N ARG A 82 4.44 19.11 -22.34
CA ARG A 82 5.77 18.97 -21.72
C ARG A 82 5.68 18.70 -20.22
N GLU A 83 4.69 19.30 -19.58
CA GLU A 83 4.43 19.20 -18.14
C GLU A 83 3.65 17.93 -17.77
N GLU A 84 3.24 17.14 -18.77
CA GLU A 84 2.52 15.90 -18.52
C GLU A 84 3.48 14.73 -18.29
N PRO A 85 3.07 13.77 -17.44
CA PRO A 85 3.90 12.62 -17.16
C PRO A 85 4.03 11.72 -18.40
N VAL A 86 5.21 11.12 -18.55
CA VAL A 86 5.55 10.22 -19.66
C VAL A 86 5.64 8.76 -19.23
N ALA A 87 5.87 8.51 -17.95
CA ALA A 87 5.83 7.17 -17.36
C ALA A 87 5.32 7.23 -15.92
N SER A 88 4.74 6.12 -15.50
CA SER A 88 4.40 5.81 -14.12
C SER A 88 5.25 4.65 -13.64
N GLY A 89 5.51 4.60 -12.34
CA GLY A 89 6.16 3.47 -11.71
C GLY A 89 5.62 3.22 -10.31
N VAL A 90 5.87 2.02 -9.83
CA VAL A 90 5.54 1.62 -8.46
C VAL A 90 6.77 0.94 -7.87
N LEU A 91 7.22 1.45 -6.73
CA LEU A 91 8.33 0.90 -5.96
C LEU A 91 7.79 0.32 -4.65
N HIS A 92 8.11 -0.94 -4.36
CA HIS A 92 7.81 -1.59 -3.09
C HIS A 92 9.10 -1.78 -2.29
N VAL A 93 9.18 -1.22 -1.10
CA VAL A 93 10.26 -1.49 -0.14
C VAL A 93 9.73 -2.47 0.90
N ARG A 94 10.12 -3.75 0.78
CA ARG A 94 9.67 -4.83 1.68
C ARG A 94 10.62 -5.09 2.83
N ASP A 95 11.92 -4.96 2.58
CA ASP A 95 12.89 -5.07 3.66
C ASP A 95 12.88 -3.80 4.50
N LEU A 96 12.35 -3.93 5.71
CA LEU A 96 12.30 -2.88 6.73
C LEU A 96 13.09 -3.30 7.98
N THR A 97 13.87 -4.38 7.90
CA THR A 97 14.57 -4.96 9.05
C THR A 97 15.67 -4.05 9.57
N PHE A 98 16.26 -3.21 8.72
CA PHE A 98 17.28 -2.23 9.11
C PHE A 98 16.76 -1.11 10.02
N LEU A 99 15.44 -0.91 10.08
CA LEU A 99 14.83 0.05 11.01
C LEU A 99 14.71 -0.50 12.43
N ARG A 100 14.71 -1.83 12.58
CA ARG A 100 14.61 -2.49 13.89
C ARG A 100 15.91 -2.28 14.69
N PRO A 101 15.81 -2.12 16.02
CA PRO A 101 17.00 -2.05 16.86
C PRO A 101 17.86 -3.31 16.72
N ARG A 102 19.18 -3.14 16.59
CA ARG A 102 20.12 -4.28 16.61
C ARG A 102 20.20 -4.81 18.03
N LYS A 103 20.00 -6.11 18.18
CA LYS A 103 19.89 -6.81 19.48
C LYS A 103 21.24 -6.95 20.25
N GLY A 104 22.26 -6.18 19.90
CA GLY A 104 23.66 -6.43 20.30
C GLY A 104 24.44 -5.23 20.84
N ASP A 105 23.88 -4.02 20.82
CA ASP A 105 24.53 -2.87 21.44
C ASP A 105 24.00 -2.77 22.87
N GLY A 106 24.86 -3.08 23.84
CA GLY A 106 24.51 -3.11 25.26
C GLY A 106 23.80 -1.82 25.71
N GLU A 107 22.73 -1.99 26.48
CA GLU A 107 21.91 -0.90 27.03
C GLU A 107 21.09 -0.08 26.00
N ALA A 108 20.75 -0.64 24.84
CA ALA A 108 19.63 -0.10 24.07
C ALA A 108 18.33 -0.32 24.85
N GLU A 109 17.85 0.72 25.55
CA GLU A 109 16.46 0.79 26.03
C GLU A 109 15.56 0.29 24.90
N GLU A 110 14.74 -0.71 25.20
CA GLU A 110 13.82 -1.30 24.25
C GLU A 110 12.94 -0.17 23.71
N MET A 111 13.21 0.30 22.48
CA MET A 111 12.51 1.46 21.92
C MET A 111 11.01 1.27 22.08
N THR A 112 10.34 2.28 22.62
CA THR A 112 8.89 2.22 22.76
C THR A 112 8.26 2.15 21.38
N ARG A 113 7.07 1.57 21.29
CA ARG A 113 6.35 1.45 20.02
C ARG A 113 6.18 2.80 19.30
N GLU A 114 5.92 3.85 20.06
CA GLU A 114 5.74 5.20 19.54
C GLU A 114 7.03 5.75 18.92
N GLN A 115 8.19 5.45 19.53
CA GLN A 115 9.49 5.80 18.98
C GLN A 115 9.78 5.03 17.68
N GLU A 116 9.43 3.75 17.59
CA GLU A 116 9.59 2.98 16.35
C GLU A 116 8.65 3.48 15.24
N GLU A 117 7.42 3.87 15.58
CA GLU A 117 6.47 4.50 14.66
C GLU A 117 7.01 5.83 14.12
N GLU A 118 7.57 6.68 14.97
CA GLU A 118 8.13 7.96 14.55
C GLU A 118 9.41 7.79 13.73
N LYS A 119 10.32 6.90 14.13
CA LYS A 119 11.52 6.57 13.36
C LYS A 119 11.17 6.06 11.95
N TYR A 120 10.14 5.21 11.83
CA TYR A 120 9.64 4.78 10.53
C TYR A 120 9.10 5.95 9.71
N PHE A 121 8.37 6.87 10.34
CA PHE A 121 7.80 8.05 9.70
C PHE A 121 8.88 9.04 9.23
N GLU A 122 9.92 9.28 10.02
CA GLU A 122 11.06 10.10 9.65
C GLU A 122 11.84 9.48 8.49
N TRP A 123 12.12 8.18 8.56
CA TRP A 123 12.81 7.46 7.50
C TRP A 123 12.04 7.50 6.18
N ARG A 124 10.74 7.20 6.18
CA ARG A 124 9.93 7.22 4.94
C ARG A 124 9.89 8.62 4.32
N ASN A 125 9.80 9.68 5.14
CA ASN A 125 9.77 11.06 4.64
C ASN A 125 11.13 11.47 4.08
N THR A 126 12.22 11.07 4.74
CA THR A 126 13.58 11.26 4.25
C THR A 126 13.80 10.55 2.92
N LEU A 127 13.27 9.33 2.78
CA LEU A 127 13.32 8.57 1.52
C LEU A 127 12.60 9.32 0.40
N VAL A 128 11.37 9.80 0.64
CA VAL A 128 10.62 10.60 -0.34
C VAL A 128 11.39 11.87 -0.71
N GLN A 129 11.90 12.61 0.27
CA GLN A 129 12.68 13.84 0.02
C GLN A 129 13.95 13.59 -0.81
N LYS A 130 14.63 12.46 -0.58
CA LYS A 130 15.80 12.07 -1.38
C LYS A 130 15.43 11.71 -2.80
N LEU A 131 14.25 11.12 -3.02
CA LEU A 131 13.77 10.69 -4.34
C LEU A 131 13.10 11.82 -5.13
N GLU A 132 12.52 12.79 -4.43
CA GLU A 132 11.77 13.89 -5.02
C GLU A 132 12.67 14.80 -5.86
N GLY A 133 12.29 15.02 -7.12
CA GLY A 133 12.99 15.95 -8.00
C GLY A 133 14.31 15.44 -8.57
N ILE A 134 14.65 14.17 -8.39
CA ILE A 134 15.84 13.57 -9.04
C ILE A 134 15.72 13.67 -10.55
N GLU A 135 16.82 14.10 -11.18
CA GLU A 135 17.01 14.03 -12.63
C GLU A 135 17.81 12.79 -13.02
N LEU A 136 17.16 11.83 -13.67
CA LEU A 136 17.80 10.65 -14.26
C LEU A 136 18.21 10.95 -15.70
N ASN A 137 19.49 10.73 -16.04
CA ASN A 137 19.99 10.91 -17.40
C ASN A 137 20.11 9.55 -18.10
N LEU A 138 19.32 9.35 -19.15
CA LEU A 138 19.31 8.15 -19.99
C LEU A 138 19.74 8.52 -21.41
N GLU A 139 20.95 8.13 -21.82
CA GLU A 139 21.48 8.37 -23.16
C GLU A 139 21.37 9.83 -23.67
N GLY A 140 21.49 10.79 -22.75
CA GLY A 140 21.38 12.22 -23.04
C GLY A 140 19.95 12.78 -22.98
N VAL A 141 18.99 12.00 -22.46
CA VAL A 141 17.63 12.46 -22.13
C VAL A 141 17.46 12.50 -20.63
N LYS A 142 17.15 13.67 -20.10
CA LYS A 142 16.87 13.86 -18.67
C LYS A 142 15.39 13.68 -18.36
N PHE A 143 15.14 12.90 -17.32
CA PHE A 143 13.82 12.69 -16.74
C PHE A 143 13.80 13.17 -15.30
N ARG A 144 12.81 13.97 -14.94
CA ARG A 144 12.56 14.36 -13.56
C ARG A 144 11.53 13.44 -12.94
N MET A 145 11.76 12.98 -11.73
CA MET A 145 10.84 12.12 -10.98
C MET A 145 10.14 12.89 -9.86
N THR A 146 8.86 12.59 -9.64
CA THR A 146 8.13 12.95 -8.42
C THR A 146 7.66 11.67 -7.72
N VAL A 147 7.56 11.72 -6.39
CA VAL A 147 7.25 10.56 -5.56
C VAL A 147 6.08 10.86 -4.63
N GLU A 148 5.12 9.95 -4.59
CA GLU A 148 3.95 10.04 -3.72
C GLU A 148 3.80 8.76 -2.88
N ILE A 149 3.50 8.93 -1.59
CA ILE A 149 3.05 7.81 -0.75
C ILE A 149 1.54 7.68 -0.93
N PRO A 150 1.02 6.55 -1.45
CA PRO A 150 -0.40 6.36 -1.59
C PRO A 150 -1.09 6.33 -0.22
N SER A 151 -2.35 6.74 -0.17
CA SER A 151 -3.14 6.73 1.07
C SER A 151 -3.15 5.35 1.75
N SER A 152 -3.09 4.25 0.98
CA SER A 152 -3.00 2.87 1.47
C SER A 152 -1.79 2.56 2.36
N ASP A 153 -0.77 3.43 2.32
CA ASP A 153 0.48 3.29 3.06
C ASP A 153 0.68 4.46 4.05
N ASP A 154 -0.31 5.36 4.17
CA ASP A 154 -0.30 6.48 5.13
C ASP A 154 -1.56 6.55 6.01
N PHE A 155 -1.55 5.78 7.09
CA PHE A 155 -2.65 5.71 8.04
C PHE A 155 -2.98 7.06 8.68
N ARG A 156 -1.98 7.91 8.99
CA ARG A 156 -2.22 9.22 9.64
C ARG A 156 -3.06 10.12 8.73
N THR A 157 -2.69 10.20 7.45
CA THR A 157 -3.41 11.00 6.45
C THR A 157 -4.78 10.42 6.13
N MET A 158 -4.86 9.09 5.95
CA MET A 158 -6.14 8.42 5.71
C MET A 158 -7.11 8.64 6.89
N LYS A 159 -6.61 8.51 8.13
CA LYS A 159 -7.40 8.71 9.35
C LYS A 159 -7.98 10.11 9.43
N LYS A 160 -7.12 11.09 9.24
CA LYS A 160 -7.54 12.49 9.21
C LYS A 160 -8.62 12.74 8.15
N SER A 161 -8.47 12.17 6.95
CA SER A 161 -9.44 12.38 5.87
C SER A 161 -10.85 11.87 6.19
N TRP A 162 -10.98 10.71 6.85
CA TRP A 162 -12.31 10.22 7.21
C TRP A 162 -12.85 10.94 8.44
N GLU A 163 -12.01 11.33 9.40
CA GLU A 163 -12.42 12.12 10.56
C GLU A 163 -12.96 13.50 10.14
N ASP A 164 -12.28 14.16 9.20
CA ASP A 164 -12.71 15.42 8.61
C ASP A 164 -14.03 15.26 7.84
N PHE A 165 -14.16 14.19 7.03
CA PHE A 165 -15.39 13.89 6.30
C PHE A 165 -16.59 13.73 7.24
N TYR A 166 -16.50 12.87 8.26
CA TYR A 166 -17.62 12.65 9.18
C TYR A 166 -17.89 13.85 10.09
N SER A 167 -16.87 14.62 10.45
CA SER A 167 -17.05 15.90 11.17
C SER A 167 -17.79 16.92 10.32
N SER A 168 -17.49 16.99 9.01
CA SER A 168 -18.19 17.88 8.08
C SER A 168 -19.63 17.46 7.81
N GLU A 169 -19.93 16.16 7.78
CA GLU A 169 -21.31 15.66 7.65
C GLU A 169 -22.17 16.02 8.86
N LEU A 170 -21.58 16.09 10.06
CA LEU A 170 -22.27 16.53 11.27
C LEU A 170 -22.66 18.01 11.20
N LEU A 171 -21.79 18.86 10.64
CA LEU A 171 -22.03 20.31 10.51
C LEU A 171 -23.05 20.66 9.41
N ASN A 172 -23.10 19.88 8.33
CA ASN A 172 -23.98 20.14 7.18
C ASN A 172 -25.41 19.57 7.33
N SER A 173 -25.71 18.88 8.43
CA SER A 173 -27.01 18.25 8.65
C SER A 173 -28.00 19.19 9.36
N ARG A 174 -29.10 19.55 8.68
CA ARG A 174 -30.24 20.30 9.26
C ARG A 174 -31.04 19.54 10.35
N ASN A 175 -30.70 18.29 10.66
CA ASN A 175 -31.42 17.46 11.65
C ASN A 175 -30.44 16.77 12.62
N PRO A 176 -30.28 17.29 13.86
CA PRO A 176 -29.32 16.76 14.84
C PRO A 176 -29.75 15.43 15.50
N VAL A 177 -31.01 15.01 15.37
CA VAL A 177 -31.58 13.88 16.14
C VAL A 177 -31.45 12.51 15.42
N ARG A 178 -31.16 12.48 14.11
CA ARG A 178 -31.20 11.23 13.31
C ARG A 178 -29.85 10.62 12.93
N LYS A 179 -28.73 11.21 13.35
CA LYS A 179 -27.40 10.66 13.07
C LYS A 179 -26.52 10.81 14.30
N ILE A 180 -26.61 9.83 15.21
CA ILE A 180 -25.45 9.47 16.05
C ILE A 180 -24.26 9.40 15.09
N ALA A 181 -23.21 10.17 15.35
CA ALA A 181 -22.04 10.34 14.47
C ALA A 181 -21.70 9.01 13.78
N LYS A 182 -22.08 8.90 12.51
CA LYS A 182 -21.92 7.65 11.75
C LYS A 182 -20.42 7.49 11.59
N ARG A 183 -19.82 6.57 12.34
CA ARG A 183 -18.39 6.26 12.22
C ARG A 183 -18.20 5.23 11.11
N PRO A 184 -17.03 5.20 10.46
CA PRO A 184 -16.73 4.13 9.53
C PRO A 184 -16.62 2.82 10.32
N ASP A 185 -17.24 1.78 9.78
CA ASP A 185 -17.29 0.45 10.39
C ASP A 185 -16.92 -0.67 9.41
N THR A 186 -16.78 -0.35 8.12
CA THR A 186 -16.64 -1.34 7.05
C THR A 186 -15.34 -1.14 6.26
N ILE A 187 -14.54 -2.20 6.16
CA ILE A 187 -13.33 -2.27 5.32
C ILE A 187 -13.67 -3.06 4.05
N ILE A 188 -13.25 -2.55 2.90
CA ILE A 188 -13.40 -3.24 1.61
C ILE A 188 -12.02 -3.67 1.13
N VAL A 189 -11.80 -4.98 1.05
CA VAL A 189 -10.58 -5.59 0.51
C VAL A 189 -10.87 -6.06 -0.91
N ARG A 190 -10.15 -5.50 -1.88
CA ARG A 190 -10.31 -5.76 -3.32
C ARG A 190 -9.10 -6.53 -3.87
N GLY A 191 -9.29 -7.19 -5.01
CA GLY A 191 -8.23 -7.82 -5.80
C GLY A 191 -7.57 -9.01 -5.13
N VAL A 192 -8.17 -9.61 -4.09
CA VAL A 192 -7.57 -10.73 -3.37
C VAL A 192 -7.92 -12.07 -4.04
N PRO A 193 -6.98 -13.02 -4.15
CA PRO A 193 -7.26 -14.31 -4.81
C PRO A 193 -8.33 -15.12 -4.09
N SER A 194 -9.39 -15.52 -4.80
CA SER A 194 -10.52 -16.26 -4.21
C SER A 194 -10.10 -17.60 -3.59
N ARG A 195 -9.06 -18.24 -4.14
CA ARG A 195 -8.48 -19.50 -3.62
C ARG A 195 -7.83 -19.35 -2.24
N TRP A 196 -7.47 -18.13 -1.82
CA TRP A 196 -6.92 -17.92 -0.47
C TRP A 196 -7.98 -18.12 0.61
N PHE A 197 -9.24 -17.95 0.24
CA PHE A 197 -10.41 -18.02 1.13
C PHE A 197 -11.24 -19.29 0.93
N ALA A 198 -10.82 -20.21 0.08
CA ALA A 198 -11.54 -21.45 -0.18
C ALA A 198 -11.29 -22.49 0.92
N GLU A 199 -12.31 -23.28 1.29
CA GLU A 199 -12.17 -24.40 2.25
C GLU A 199 -11.33 -25.55 1.71
N THR A 200 -11.42 -25.78 0.39
CA THR A 200 -10.71 -26.87 -0.28
C THR A 200 -9.78 -26.31 -1.35
N ARG A 201 -8.60 -26.94 -1.52
CA ARG A 201 -7.58 -26.52 -2.50
C ARG A 201 -8.07 -26.56 -3.97
N VAL A 202 -9.17 -27.25 -4.22
CA VAL A 202 -9.79 -27.40 -5.55
C VAL A 202 -10.94 -26.43 -5.81
N SER A 203 -11.44 -25.72 -4.79
CA SER A 203 -12.51 -24.74 -4.96
C SER A 203 -11.96 -23.39 -5.38
N SER A 204 -12.56 -22.79 -6.42
CA SER A 204 -12.36 -21.38 -6.77
C SER A 204 -13.26 -20.44 -5.98
N LYS A 205 -14.29 -20.97 -5.30
CA LYS A 205 -15.25 -20.17 -4.55
C LYS A 205 -14.71 -19.86 -3.15
N PRO A 206 -14.69 -18.58 -2.75
CA PRO A 206 -14.30 -18.18 -1.39
C PRO A 206 -15.37 -18.65 -0.39
N SER A 207 -14.95 -19.21 0.73
CA SER A 207 -15.82 -19.59 1.84
C SER A 207 -15.99 -18.40 2.79
N THR A 208 -17.25 -18.13 3.16
CA THR A 208 -17.59 -17.16 4.20
C THR A 208 -16.96 -17.51 5.53
N LEU A 209 -16.90 -18.80 5.89
CA LEU A 209 -16.35 -19.24 7.17
C LEU A 209 -14.84 -19.01 7.25
N VAL A 210 -14.09 -19.44 6.23
CA VAL A 210 -12.62 -19.23 6.17
C VAL A 210 -12.30 -17.74 6.17
N THR A 211 -13.02 -16.95 5.37
CA THR A 211 -12.85 -15.49 5.31
C THR A 211 -13.14 -14.85 6.66
N HIS A 212 -14.22 -15.25 7.32
CA HIS A 212 -14.54 -14.77 8.67
C HIS A 212 -13.42 -15.10 9.66
N THR A 213 -12.93 -16.33 9.67
CA THR A 213 -11.82 -16.74 10.54
C THR A 213 -10.58 -15.87 10.32
N ILE A 214 -10.19 -15.62 9.05
CA ILE A 214 -9.03 -14.79 8.72
C ILE A 214 -9.20 -13.37 9.24
N PHE A 215 -10.31 -12.69 8.89
CA PHE A 215 -10.51 -11.30 9.27
C PHE A 215 -10.84 -11.13 10.76
N SER A 216 -11.34 -12.16 11.44
CA SER A 216 -11.60 -12.12 12.89
C SER A 216 -10.32 -11.98 13.71
N ALA A 217 -9.16 -12.27 13.13
CA ALA A 217 -7.86 -11.99 13.75
C ALA A 217 -7.58 -10.48 13.89
N LEU A 218 -8.21 -9.64 13.06
CA LEU A 218 -8.03 -8.19 13.09
C LEU A 218 -8.96 -7.49 14.09
N GLY A 219 -10.12 -8.09 14.38
CA GLY A 219 -11.11 -7.53 15.29
C GLY A 219 -12.45 -8.26 15.20
N LYS A 220 -13.40 -7.87 16.05
CA LYS A 220 -14.72 -8.51 16.08
C LYS A 220 -15.58 -8.09 14.88
N ILE A 221 -15.93 -9.07 14.04
CA ILE A 221 -16.73 -8.87 12.82
C ILE A 221 -18.22 -8.96 13.18
N GLY A 222 -18.99 -7.97 12.75
CA GLY A 222 -20.45 -8.00 12.82
C GLY A 222 -21.10 -8.56 11.55
N ASN A 223 -20.60 -8.19 10.36
CA ASN A 223 -21.12 -8.69 9.08
C ASN A 223 -19.99 -8.88 8.07
N LEU A 224 -20.14 -9.88 7.20
CA LEU A 224 -19.16 -10.21 6.17
C LEU A 224 -19.88 -10.50 4.85
N LYS A 225 -19.47 -9.82 3.78
CA LYS A 225 -19.95 -10.09 2.42
C LYS A 225 -18.78 -10.38 1.51
N ILE A 226 -18.96 -11.33 0.59
CA ILE A 226 -17.96 -11.71 -0.41
C ILE A 226 -18.63 -11.70 -1.77
N ALA A 227 -17.98 -11.10 -2.76
CA ALA A 227 -18.42 -11.12 -4.15
C ALA A 227 -17.21 -11.32 -5.07
N ASN A 228 -17.46 -11.64 -6.34
CA ASN A 228 -16.41 -11.62 -7.35
C ASN A 228 -15.94 -10.18 -7.58
N ASP A 229 -14.65 -10.00 -7.81
CA ASP A 229 -14.09 -8.70 -8.17
C ASP A 229 -13.99 -8.60 -9.69
N ASP A 230 -15.15 -8.41 -10.31
CA ASP A 230 -15.28 -8.23 -11.77
C ASP A 230 -15.22 -6.74 -12.18
N GLU A 231 -15.02 -5.83 -11.22
CA GLU A 231 -14.85 -4.40 -11.48
C GLU A 231 -13.43 -4.16 -12.06
N ILE A 232 -13.35 -4.04 -13.39
CA ILE A 232 -12.20 -3.44 -14.06
C ILE A 232 -12.13 -1.99 -13.57
N GLU A 233 -11.10 -1.65 -12.79
CA GLU A 233 -10.88 -0.24 -12.43
C GLU A 233 -10.75 0.59 -13.71
N ALA A 234 -11.72 1.48 -13.92
CA ALA A 234 -11.71 2.39 -15.04
C ALA A 234 -10.51 3.33 -14.90
N LYS A 235 -9.49 3.10 -15.74
CA LYS A 235 -8.45 4.06 -16.18
C LYS A 235 -7.97 5.07 -15.12
N GLY A 236 -7.13 4.59 -14.21
CA GLY A 236 -6.05 5.38 -13.60
C GLY A 236 -4.72 4.79 -14.07
N ASP A 237 -3.84 5.66 -14.57
CA ASP A 237 -2.60 5.38 -15.32
C ASP A 237 -1.83 4.07 -15.05
N GLY A 238 -1.48 3.40 -16.17
CA GLY A 238 -0.35 2.50 -16.39
C GLY A 238 0.16 1.65 -15.22
N ALA A 239 -0.12 0.34 -15.28
CA ALA A 239 0.40 -0.76 -14.46
C ALA A 239 -0.54 -1.36 -13.38
N SER A 240 -1.87 -1.31 -13.56
CA SER A 240 -2.74 -2.27 -12.87
C SER A 240 -2.66 -3.63 -13.59
N LYS A 241 -2.26 -4.68 -12.87
CA LYS A 241 -2.43 -6.06 -13.34
C LYS A 241 -3.92 -6.25 -13.61
N GLU A 242 -4.28 -6.52 -14.86
CA GLU A 242 -5.64 -6.83 -15.26
C GLU A 242 -6.18 -7.94 -14.34
N LEU A 243 -7.18 -7.60 -13.52
CA LEU A 243 -7.80 -8.56 -12.62
C LEU A 243 -8.47 -9.61 -13.51
N ILE A 244 -8.03 -10.86 -13.39
CA ILE A 244 -8.64 -11.95 -14.13
C ILE A 244 -10.00 -12.21 -13.50
N SER A 245 -11.07 -11.84 -14.22
CA SER A 245 -12.45 -12.05 -13.81
C SER A 245 -12.66 -13.50 -13.35
N GLY A 246 -13.30 -13.66 -12.18
CA GLY A 246 -13.56 -14.96 -11.55
C GLY A 246 -12.40 -15.60 -10.76
N LEU A 247 -11.19 -15.03 -10.75
CA LEU A 247 -10.09 -15.51 -9.89
C LEU A 247 -9.87 -14.66 -8.63
N ASN A 248 -10.36 -13.42 -8.65
CA ASN A 248 -10.22 -12.47 -7.56
C ASN A 248 -11.59 -12.17 -6.96
N CYS A 249 -11.63 -12.00 -5.64
CA CYS A 249 -12.84 -11.63 -4.91
C CYS A 249 -12.66 -10.30 -4.17
N LYS A 250 -13.80 -9.69 -3.89
CA LYS A 250 -13.96 -8.49 -3.09
C LYS A 250 -14.64 -8.88 -1.79
N VAL A 251 -14.07 -8.46 -0.67
CA VAL A 251 -14.54 -8.79 0.68
C VAL A 251 -14.90 -7.50 1.41
N TRP A 252 -16.12 -7.43 1.92
CA TRP A 252 -16.60 -6.36 2.79
C TRP A 252 -16.66 -6.90 4.21
N VAL A 253 -15.84 -6.32 5.08
CA VAL A 253 -15.74 -6.69 6.49
C VAL A 253 -16.30 -5.53 7.32
N GLN A 254 -17.47 -5.73 7.92
CA GLN A 254 -18.07 -4.79 8.85
C GLN A 254 -17.73 -5.21 10.28
N PHE A 255 -17.09 -4.31 11.03
CA PHE A 255 -16.72 -4.51 12.42
C PHE A 255 -17.85 -4.09 13.36
N GLU A 256 -17.91 -4.72 14.54
CA GLU A 256 -18.91 -4.36 15.56
C GLU A 256 -18.62 -3.00 16.19
N ASN A 257 -17.33 -2.69 16.42
CA ASN A 257 -16.90 -1.47 17.11
C ASN A 257 -15.95 -0.65 16.24
N TYR A 258 -15.94 0.66 16.48
CA TYR A 258 -15.00 1.57 15.81
C TYR A 258 -13.54 1.25 16.15
N ASP A 259 -13.25 0.82 17.37
CA ASP A 259 -11.88 0.50 17.79
C ASP A 259 -11.35 -0.73 17.01
N ASP A 260 -12.20 -1.75 16.82
CA ASP A 260 -11.87 -2.91 15.99
C ASP A 260 -11.64 -2.51 14.52
N PHE A 261 -12.48 -1.64 13.96
CA PHE A 261 -12.28 -1.08 12.62
C PHE A 261 -10.97 -0.29 12.52
N HIS A 262 -10.70 0.58 13.49
CA HIS A 262 -9.52 1.44 13.53
C HIS A 262 -8.23 0.61 13.61
N ASP A 263 -8.20 -0.39 14.49
CA ASP A 263 -7.06 -1.28 14.67
C ASP A 263 -6.84 -2.16 13.45
N ALA A 264 -7.92 -2.68 12.83
CA ALA A 264 -7.84 -3.42 11.57
C ALA A 264 -7.31 -2.55 10.43
N MET A 265 -7.78 -1.31 10.28
CA MET A 265 -7.28 -0.36 9.29
C MET A 265 -5.80 -0.02 9.52
N LYS A 266 -5.39 0.19 10.78
CA LYS A 266 -3.99 0.45 11.14
C LYS A 266 -3.11 -0.74 10.79
N ALA A 267 -3.59 -1.96 11.03
CA ALA A 267 -2.86 -3.19 10.72
C ALA A 267 -2.76 -3.47 9.22
N LEU A 268 -3.79 -3.17 8.42
CA LEU A 268 -3.76 -3.38 6.97
C LEU A 268 -2.95 -2.32 6.21
N CYS A 269 -2.89 -1.09 6.74
CA CYS A 269 -2.17 0.01 6.11
C CYS A 269 -0.66 -0.26 6.04
N GLY A 270 -0.05 -0.02 4.87
CA GLY A 270 1.37 -0.29 4.65
C GLY A 270 1.73 -1.78 4.69
N ARG A 271 0.79 -2.68 4.39
CA ARG A 271 1.05 -4.12 4.35
C ARG A 271 0.56 -4.78 3.07
N SER A 272 1.19 -5.91 2.76
CA SER A 272 0.75 -6.84 1.72
C SER A 272 0.20 -8.09 2.39
N LEU A 273 -0.94 -8.57 1.90
CA LEU A 273 -1.40 -9.91 2.22
C LEU A 273 -0.59 -10.92 1.41
N GLU A 274 0.11 -11.81 2.11
CA GLU A 274 0.95 -12.85 1.54
C GLU A 274 0.43 -14.21 2.02
N LYS A 275 0.61 -15.23 1.17
CA LYS A 275 0.31 -16.62 1.53
C LYS A 275 1.62 -17.37 1.60
N ASP A 276 1.85 -18.03 2.72
CA ASP A 276 3.00 -18.90 2.88
C ASP A 276 2.91 -20.00 1.81
N LEU A 277 3.90 -20.01 0.91
CA LEU A 277 4.06 -21.07 -0.07
C LEU A 277 4.66 -22.28 0.65
N GLY A 278 3.83 -22.98 1.43
CA GLY A 278 4.11 -24.33 1.92
C GLY A 278 3.94 -25.38 0.83
#